data_AF-A0A7K4LDN4-F1
#
_entry.id   AF-A0A7K4LDN4-F1
#
_cell.length_a   1.000
_cell.length_b   1.000
_cell.length_c   1.000
_cell.angle_alpha   90.00
_cell.angle_beta   90.00
_cell.angle_gamma   90.00
#
_symmetry.space_group_name_H-M   'P 1'
#
loop_
_entity.id
_entity.type
_entity.pdbx_description
1 polymer ?
#
loop_
_entity_poly.entity_id
_entity_poly.type
_entity_poly.pdbx_seq_one_letter_code
_entity_poly.pdbx_strand_id
1 'polypeptide(L)'
;MAGPAALLASVSHQLGGLQTLRLLQESHGSPHCRAAPAPTSGGSQHGPGEACWPPRMEREVPRAEAASAGRARGQPARLGTLREVAACSRLARVVAVATRLVEAEQTLLLPLLTERPFPVHLKDSVEFRNICIHMASQKEGVQFDRDLYEAHQCLKTIIEKLICSLAAFPSESYIPARASLRQILQNLLTI
;
A
#
# COMPACT_ATOMS: atom_id res chain seq x y z
N MET A 1 21.10 2.59 25.01
CA MET A 1 20.93 3.25 23.70
C MET A 1 21.07 2.18 22.62
N ALA A 2 20.17 2.16 21.64
CA ALA A 2 20.18 1.16 20.57
C ALA A 2 21.22 1.58 19.52
N GLY A 3 22.15 0.68 19.19
CA GLY A 3 23.17 0.92 18.16
C GLY A 3 22.72 0.48 16.76
N PRO A 4 23.57 0.62 15.73
CA PRO A 4 23.26 0.21 14.36
C PRO A 4 22.75 -1.22 14.22
N ALA A 5 23.26 -2.15 15.03
CA ALA A 5 22.81 -3.55 15.05
C ALA A 5 21.32 -3.71 15.40
N ALA A 6 20.80 -2.87 16.31
CA ALA A 6 19.39 -2.92 16.70
C ALA A 6 18.47 -2.40 15.57
N LEU A 7 18.91 -1.40 14.81
CA LEU A 7 18.19 -0.97 13.61
C LEU A 7 18.22 -2.03 12.53
N LEU A 8 19.38 -2.67 12.28
CA LEU A 8 19.47 -3.75 11.30
C LEU A 8 18.56 -4.94 11.66
N ALA A 9 18.45 -5.27 12.95
CA ALA A 9 17.49 -6.26 13.42
C ALA A 9 16.04 -5.80 13.17
N SER A 10 15.71 -4.54 13.47
CA SER A 10 14.40 -3.94 13.21
C SER A 10 14.02 -4.04 11.72
N VAL A 11 14.91 -3.57 10.84
CA VAL A 11 14.77 -3.64 9.37
C VAL A 11 14.55 -5.07 8.91
N SER A 12 15.29 -6.03 9.47
CA SER A 12 15.17 -7.45 9.09
C SER A 12 13.79 -8.01 9.42
N HIS A 13 13.22 -7.66 10.58
CA HIS A 13 11.86 -8.07 10.93
C HIS A 13 10.81 -7.39 10.03
N GLN A 14 10.96 -6.09 9.76
CA GLN A 14 10.07 -5.36 8.85
C GLN A 14 10.11 -5.93 7.42
N LEU A 15 11.30 -6.28 6.92
CA LEU A 15 11.47 -6.94 5.62
C LEU A 15 10.76 -8.30 5.57
N GLY A 16 10.89 -9.12 6.62
CA GLY A 16 10.17 -10.40 6.70
C GLY A 16 8.65 -10.22 6.71
N GLY A 17 8.14 -9.21 7.42
CA GLY A 17 6.72 -8.84 7.37
C GLY A 17 6.29 -8.36 5.98
N LEU A 18 7.07 -7.46 5.37
CA LEU A 18 6.81 -6.92 4.03
C LEU A 18 6.79 -8.01 2.95
N GLN A 19 7.71 -8.97 2.99
CA GLN A 19 7.70 -10.12 2.08
C GLN A 19 6.40 -10.92 2.20
N THR A 20 5.95 -11.15 3.45
CA THR A 20 4.68 -11.83 3.71
C THR A 20 3.49 -11.06 3.13
N LEU A 21 3.45 -9.73 3.32
CA LEU A 21 2.39 -8.89 2.76
C LEU A 21 2.38 -8.86 1.22
N ARG A 22 3.55 -8.88 0.58
CA ARG A 22 3.65 -8.93 -0.90
C ARG A 22 3.10 -10.25 -1.45
N LEU A 23 3.41 -11.38 -0.80
CA LEU A 23 2.83 -12.67 -1.15
C LEU A 23 1.29 -12.66 -1.00
N LEU A 24 0.78 -12.03 0.07
CA LEU A 24 -0.66 -11.86 0.25
C LEU A 24 -1.28 -10.99 -0.86
N GLN A 25 -0.61 -9.93 -1.27
CA GLN A 25 -1.09 -9.06 -2.34
C GLN A 25 -1.17 -9.81 -3.69
N GLU A 26 -0.26 -10.74 -3.92
CA GLU A 26 -0.28 -11.63 -5.10
C GLU A 26 -1.40 -12.66 -5.02
N SER A 27 -1.63 -13.27 -3.86
CA SER A 27 -2.68 -14.29 -3.67
C SER A 27 -4.10 -13.72 -3.72
N HIS A 28 -4.30 -12.49 -3.23
CA HIS A 28 -5.60 -11.78 -3.29
C HIS A 28 -5.80 -11.01 -4.61
N GLY A 29 -4.95 -11.27 -5.60
CA GLY A 29 -4.89 -10.56 -6.88
C GLY A 29 -6.08 -10.80 -7.81
N SER A 30 -7.24 -10.21 -7.47
CA SER A 30 -8.10 -9.61 -8.49
C SER A 30 -7.35 -8.42 -9.11
N PRO A 31 -7.43 -8.16 -10.44
CA PRO A 31 -6.63 -7.13 -11.13
C PRO A 31 -6.76 -5.71 -10.55
N HIS A 32 -7.73 -5.45 -9.66
CA HIS A 32 -7.93 -4.20 -8.95
C HIS A 32 -6.99 -3.97 -7.75
N CYS A 33 -6.33 -5.01 -7.23
CA CYS A 33 -5.40 -4.91 -6.09
C CYS A 33 -3.94 -4.63 -6.55
N ARG A 34 -3.70 -4.65 -7.86
CA ARG A 34 -2.50 -4.10 -8.47
C ARG A 34 -2.66 -2.59 -8.50
N ALA A 35 -1.83 -1.88 -7.74
CA ALA A 35 -1.78 -0.42 -7.78
C ALA A 35 -1.77 0.05 -9.24
N ALA A 36 -2.84 0.73 -9.65
CA ALA A 36 -2.92 1.32 -10.97
C ALA A 36 -1.76 2.33 -11.08
N PRO A 37 -0.95 2.30 -12.16
CA PRO A 37 0.01 3.36 -12.37
C PRO A 37 -0.75 4.68 -12.48
N ALA A 38 -0.29 5.70 -11.76
CA ALA A 38 -0.83 7.05 -11.85
C ALA A 38 -0.85 7.48 -13.34
N PRO A 39 -1.92 8.14 -13.82
CA PRO A 39 -1.92 8.65 -15.18
C PRO A 39 -0.82 9.72 -15.29
N THR A 40 0.25 9.36 -16.00
CA THR A 40 1.25 10.32 -16.45
C THR A 40 0.59 11.27 -17.43
N SER A 41 0.34 12.49 -16.94
CA SER A 41 0.13 13.68 -17.77
C SER A 41 1.31 13.81 -18.75
N GLY A 42 0.99 13.84 -20.05
CA GLY A 42 2.00 13.84 -21.12
C GLY A 42 1.40 14.01 -22.51
N GLY A 43 0.84 15.20 -22.76
CA GLY A 43 0.84 15.98 -24.01
C GLY A 43 0.64 15.37 -25.42
N SER A 44 -0.26 16.06 -26.16
CA SER A 44 -0.10 16.50 -27.57
C SER A 44 -0.47 15.48 -28.68
N GLN A 45 -1.22 15.75 -29.77
CA GLN A 45 -1.59 16.97 -30.52
C GLN A 45 -2.88 16.76 -31.37
N HIS A 46 -3.47 17.88 -31.81
CA HIS A 46 -4.42 18.08 -32.95
C HIS A 46 -5.84 17.51 -32.79
N GLY A 47 -6.95 18.17 -33.12
CA GLY A 47 -7.29 19.39 -33.85
C GLY A 47 -8.84 19.52 -33.83
N PRO A 48 -9.44 20.55 -34.44
CA PRO A 48 -10.63 21.24 -33.92
C PRO A 48 -11.96 20.52 -34.19
N GLY A 49 -12.92 20.84 -33.32
CA GLY A 49 -14.28 20.34 -33.40
C GLY A 49 -15.09 20.94 -34.55
N GLU A 50 -15.98 20.11 -35.08
CA GLU A 50 -17.25 20.54 -35.63
C GLU A 50 -18.36 19.86 -34.85
N ALA A 51 -19.28 20.71 -34.40
CA ALA A 51 -20.51 20.34 -33.73
C ALA A 51 -21.50 19.72 -34.73
N CYS A 52 -22.30 18.75 -34.29
CA CYS A 52 -23.75 18.82 -34.45
C CYS A 52 -24.44 17.66 -33.70
N TRP A 53 -25.03 17.96 -32.54
CA TRP A 53 -26.32 17.37 -32.20
C TRP A 53 -27.40 18.33 -32.73
N PRO A 54 -28.62 17.90 -33.12
CA PRO A 54 -29.47 16.90 -32.42
C PRO A 54 -30.40 16.12 -33.42
N PRO A 55 -31.66 15.71 -33.10
CA PRO A 55 -32.19 14.89 -32.00
C PRO A 55 -32.98 13.63 -32.46
N ARG A 56 -33.13 12.70 -31.51
CA ARG A 56 -34.31 11.86 -31.19
C ARG A 56 -35.51 11.89 -32.16
N MET A 57 -35.79 10.75 -32.80
CA MET A 57 -37.17 10.29 -33.05
C MET A 57 -37.24 8.77 -33.15
N GLU A 58 -38.31 8.22 -32.57
CA GLU A 58 -38.65 6.81 -32.46
C GLU A 58 -38.94 6.17 -33.82
N ARG A 59 -38.55 4.90 -34.03
CA ARG A 59 -39.46 3.84 -34.49
C ARG A 59 -38.82 2.46 -34.64
N GLU A 60 -39.58 1.50 -34.14
CA GLU A 60 -39.88 0.17 -34.71
C GLU A 60 -38.80 -0.93 -34.75
N VAL A 61 -39.17 -2.01 -34.07
CA VAL A 61 -38.62 -3.37 -34.09
C VAL A 61 -38.83 -3.99 -35.47
N PRO A 62 -37.92 -4.88 -35.92
CA PRO A 62 -38.42 -6.21 -36.22
C PRO A 62 -37.58 -7.34 -35.62
N ARG A 63 -38.31 -8.40 -35.28
CA ARG A 63 -37.89 -9.70 -34.77
C ARG A 63 -37.50 -10.60 -35.95
N ALA A 64 -36.31 -11.21 -35.88
CA ALA A 64 -35.93 -12.43 -36.61
C ALA A 64 -34.79 -13.10 -35.79
N GLU A 65 -35.11 -14.09 -34.97
CA GLU A 65 -34.95 -15.54 -35.21
C GLU A 65 -33.51 -16.03 -35.46
N ALA A 66 -33.09 -16.87 -34.51
CA ALA A 66 -32.25 -18.07 -34.62
C ALA A 66 -30.87 -17.97 -35.31
N ALA A 67 -29.80 -18.16 -34.53
CA ALA A 67 -29.05 -19.42 -34.55
C ALA A 67 -27.85 -19.37 -33.59
N SER A 68 -27.68 -20.48 -32.89
CA SER A 68 -26.56 -20.91 -32.06
C SER A 68 -25.16 -20.62 -32.63
N ALA A 69 -24.29 -20.01 -31.81
CA ALA A 69 -22.90 -20.42 -31.64
C ALA A 69 -22.21 -19.57 -30.56
N GLY A 70 -21.42 -20.22 -29.71
CA GLY A 70 -20.42 -19.53 -28.90
C GLY A 70 -20.90 -19.09 -27.53
N ARG A 71 -21.03 -20.06 -26.62
CA ARG A 71 -20.95 -19.81 -25.17
C ARG A 71 -19.53 -19.40 -24.80
N ALA A 72 -19.09 -18.24 -25.28
CA ALA A 72 -18.03 -17.49 -24.61
C ALA A 72 -18.69 -16.83 -23.40
N ARG A 73 -18.90 -17.65 -22.36
CA ARG A 73 -19.19 -17.15 -21.01
C ARG A 73 -17.90 -16.46 -20.57
N GLY A 74 -17.66 -15.25 -21.09
CA GLY A 74 -16.75 -14.31 -20.48
C GLY A 74 -17.24 -14.19 -19.05
N GLN A 75 -16.52 -14.83 -18.14
CA GLN A 75 -16.80 -14.67 -16.73
C GLN A 75 -16.71 -13.17 -16.49
N PRO A 76 -17.77 -12.49 -16.04
CA PRO A 76 -17.60 -11.14 -15.58
C PRO A 76 -16.56 -11.25 -14.48
N ALA A 77 -15.41 -10.59 -14.68
CA ALA A 77 -14.40 -10.43 -13.65
C ALA A 77 -15.18 -10.08 -12.39
N ARG A 78 -15.18 -10.96 -11.38
CA ARG A 78 -15.95 -10.75 -10.17
C ARG A 78 -15.48 -9.40 -9.62
N LEU A 79 -16.31 -8.38 -9.78
CA LEU A 79 -16.15 -7.13 -9.06
C LEU A 79 -16.24 -7.56 -7.60
N GLY A 80 -15.09 -7.59 -6.93
CA GLY A 80 -15.03 -7.96 -5.52
C GLY A 80 -15.99 -7.08 -4.74
N THR A 81 -16.46 -7.57 -3.60
CA THR A 81 -17.32 -6.75 -2.73
C THR A 81 -16.60 -5.44 -2.38
N LEU A 82 -17.32 -4.34 -2.10
CA LEU A 82 -16.69 -3.08 -1.68
C LEU A 82 -15.71 -3.27 -0.52
N ARG A 83 -16.02 -4.23 0.36
CA ARG A 83 -15.15 -4.67 1.45
C ARG A 83 -13.85 -5.28 0.94
N GLU A 84 -13.89 -6.20 -0.01
CA GLU A 84 -12.70 -6.79 -0.63
C GLU A 84 -11.84 -5.73 -1.33
N VAL A 85 -12.46 -4.80 -2.06
CA VAL A 85 -11.74 -3.70 -2.72
C VAL A 85 -11.08 -2.78 -1.69
N ALA A 86 -11.79 -2.44 -0.60
CA ALA A 86 -11.25 -1.62 0.48
C ALA A 86 -10.10 -2.34 1.21
N ALA A 87 -10.23 -3.65 1.47
CA ALA A 87 -9.19 -4.46 2.08
C ALA A 87 -7.94 -4.54 1.18
N CYS A 88 -8.12 -4.75 -0.13
CA CYS A 88 -7.02 -4.70 -1.11
C CYS A 88 -6.33 -3.34 -1.16
N SER A 89 -7.09 -2.25 -1.20
CA SER A 89 -6.53 -0.89 -1.20
C SER A 89 -5.71 -0.63 0.07
N ARG A 90 -6.23 -1.04 1.23
CA ARG A 90 -5.51 -0.93 2.50
C ARG A 90 -4.26 -1.80 2.53
N LEU A 91 -4.32 -3.04 2.04
CA LEU A 91 -3.15 -3.93 1.94
C LEU A 91 -2.06 -3.31 1.07
N ALA A 92 -2.42 -2.82 -0.12
CA ALA A 92 -1.49 -2.14 -1.01
C ALA A 92 -0.84 -0.92 -0.34
N ARG A 93 -1.62 -0.15 0.44
CA ARG A 93 -1.11 0.99 1.20
C ARG A 93 -0.15 0.58 2.32
N VAL A 94 -0.47 -0.47 3.07
CA VAL A 94 0.42 -1.03 4.11
C VAL A 94 1.72 -1.53 3.49
N VAL A 95 1.68 -2.22 2.34
CA VAL A 95 2.86 -2.66 1.58
C VAL A 95 3.71 -1.46 1.13
N ALA A 96 3.08 -0.43 0.58
CA ALA A 96 3.77 0.78 0.13
C ALA A 96 4.45 1.52 1.29
N VAL A 97 3.75 1.69 2.42
CA VAL A 97 4.29 2.35 3.62
C VAL A 97 5.42 1.54 4.24
N ALA A 98 5.26 0.22 4.40
CA ALA A 98 6.32 -0.65 4.92
C ALA A 98 7.56 -0.65 4.02
N THR A 99 7.38 -0.64 2.69
CA THR A 99 8.50 -0.52 1.74
C THR A 99 9.26 0.79 1.94
N ARG A 100 8.55 1.93 1.97
CA ARG A 100 9.18 3.25 2.17
C ARG A 100 9.82 3.40 3.55
N LEU A 101 9.24 2.79 4.58
CA LEU A 101 9.82 2.79 5.93
C LEU A 101 11.17 2.07 5.90
N VAL A 102 11.21 0.85 5.37
CA VAL A 102 12.46 0.07 5.25
C VAL A 102 13.52 0.83 4.45
N GLU A 103 13.14 1.45 3.33
CA GLU A 103 14.05 2.29 2.54
C GLU A 103 14.58 3.49 3.34
N ALA A 104 13.72 4.21 4.07
CA ALA A 104 14.14 5.33 4.90
C ALA A 104 15.03 4.90 6.07
N GLU A 105 14.75 3.74 6.68
CA GLU A 105 15.59 3.18 7.74
C GLU A 105 17.00 2.87 7.21
N GLN A 106 17.12 2.27 6.04
CA GLN A 106 18.41 1.91 5.43
C GLN A 106 19.19 3.11 4.90
N THR A 107 18.51 4.05 4.25
CA THR A 107 19.17 5.16 3.52
C THR A 107 19.39 6.41 4.38
N LEU A 108 18.50 6.68 5.34
CA LEU A 108 18.52 7.90 6.14
C LEU A 108 18.86 7.62 7.60
N LEU A 109 18.29 6.57 8.22
CA LEU A 109 18.46 6.35 9.67
C LEU A 109 19.76 5.60 10.02
N LEU A 110 20.16 4.63 9.19
CA LEU A 110 21.38 3.85 9.44
C LEU A 110 22.66 4.72 9.47
N PRO A 111 22.87 5.69 8.56
CA PRO A 111 23.99 6.62 8.67
C PRO A 111 23.95 7.44 9.96
N LEU A 112 22.77 7.97 10.34
CA LEU A 112 22.59 8.77 11.54
C LEU A 112 22.88 7.98 12.83
N LEU A 113 22.51 6.70 12.88
CA LEU A 113 22.84 5.82 14.02
C LEU A 113 24.33 5.51 14.14
N THR A 114 25.06 5.55 13.02
CA THR A 114 26.51 5.37 13.03
C THR A 114 27.21 6.57 13.65
N GLU A 115 26.68 7.78 13.41
CA GLU A 115 27.17 9.01 14.05
C GLU A 115 26.74 9.11 15.52
N ARG A 116 25.47 8.87 15.81
CA ARG A 116 24.92 8.97 17.16
C ARG A 116 23.78 7.98 17.39
N PRO A 117 23.93 7.03 18.34
CA PRO A 117 22.88 6.09 18.70
C PRO A 117 21.62 6.81 19.20
N PHE A 118 20.45 6.37 18.74
CA PHE A 118 19.15 6.77 19.26
C PHE A 118 18.25 5.55 19.48
N PRO A 119 17.20 5.65 20.32
CA PRO A 119 16.33 4.51 20.60
C PRO A 119 15.66 3.96 19.34
N VAL A 120 15.70 2.64 19.17
CA VAL A 120 14.94 1.90 18.15
C VAL A 120 14.09 0.86 18.87
N HIS A 121 12.80 0.85 18.59
CA HIS A 121 11.84 -0.02 19.26
C HIS A 121 11.67 -1.34 18.52
N LEU A 122 12.66 -2.24 18.68
CA LEU A 122 12.69 -3.55 18.02
C LEU A 122 11.40 -4.36 18.22
N LYS A 123 10.81 -4.27 19.42
CA LYS A 123 9.58 -4.98 19.78
C LYS A 123 8.45 -4.73 18.78
N ASP A 124 8.27 -3.48 18.35
CA ASP A 124 7.17 -3.14 17.44
C ASP A 124 7.40 -3.76 16.05
N SER A 125 8.65 -3.85 15.60
CA SER A 125 8.99 -4.48 14.31
C SER A 125 8.84 -6.01 14.32
N VAL A 126 9.13 -6.65 15.46
CA VAL A 126 8.83 -8.08 15.68
C VAL A 126 7.32 -8.31 15.64
N GLU A 127 6.57 -7.46 16.33
CA GLU A 127 5.10 -7.54 16.39
C GLU A 127 4.47 -7.33 15.01
N PHE A 128 4.96 -6.35 14.24
CA PHE A 128 4.56 -6.16 12.85
C PHE A 128 4.75 -7.43 12.02
N ARG A 129 5.92 -8.08 12.10
CA ARG A 129 6.19 -9.33 11.40
C ARG A 129 5.23 -10.44 11.83
N ASN A 130 4.99 -10.59 13.13
CA ASN A 130 4.11 -11.61 13.68
C ASN A 130 2.67 -11.43 13.21
N ILE A 131 2.17 -10.19 13.18
CA ILE A 131 0.85 -9.86 12.63
C ILE A 131 0.79 -10.23 11.14
N CYS A 132 1.83 -9.93 10.35
CA CYS A 132 1.86 -10.30 8.93
C CYS A 132 1.80 -11.82 8.71
N ILE A 133 2.55 -12.59 9.51
CA ILE A 133 2.52 -14.07 9.46
C ILE A 133 1.15 -14.61 9.87
N HIS A 134 0.55 -14.05 10.91
CA HIS A 134 -0.79 -14.41 11.36
C HIS A 134 -1.84 -14.13 10.26
N MET A 135 -1.77 -12.95 9.65
CA MET A 135 -2.62 -12.52 8.54
C MET A 135 -2.52 -13.49 7.36
N ALA A 136 -1.32 -13.97 7.03
CA ALA A 136 -1.11 -14.93 5.93
C ALA A 136 -1.72 -16.31 6.19
N SER A 137 -2.01 -16.63 7.46
CA SER A 137 -2.68 -17.88 7.82
C SER A 137 -4.21 -17.78 7.76
N GLN A 138 -4.77 -16.58 7.56
CA GLN A 138 -6.22 -16.37 7.52
C GLN A 138 -6.78 -16.62 6.12
N LYS A 139 -7.89 -17.37 6.04
CA LYS A 139 -8.57 -17.73 4.77
C LYS A 139 -9.58 -16.66 4.30
N GLU A 140 -9.23 -15.38 4.43
CA GLU A 140 -10.10 -14.21 4.13
C GLU A 140 -11.21 -13.95 5.18
N GLY A 141 -11.74 -12.72 5.23
CA GLY A 141 -12.85 -12.34 6.10
C GLY A 141 -12.49 -11.41 7.28
N VAL A 142 -13.31 -11.42 8.33
CA VAL A 142 -13.22 -10.46 9.46
C VAL A 142 -11.86 -10.49 10.16
N GLN A 143 -11.26 -11.68 10.30
CA GLN A 143 -9.96 -11.80 10.95
C GLN A 143 -8.84 -11.19 10.10
N PHE A 144 -8.87 -11.39 8.78
CA PHE A 144 -7.92 -10.74 7.85
C PHE A 144 -8.02 -9.21 7.94
N ASP A 145 -9.23 -8.66 7.92
CA ASP A 145 -9.43 -7.20 8.02
C ASP A 145 -8.92 -6.63 9.34
N ARG A 146 -9.12 -7.39 10.43
CA ARG A 146 -8.62 -7.05 11.76
C ARG A 146 -7.10 -7.07 11.80
N ASP A 147 -6.48 -8.15 11.34
CA ASP A 147 -5.01 -8.27 11.31
C ASP A 147 -4.39 -7.18 10.42
N LEU A 148 -5.02 -6.87 9.29
CA LEU A 148 -4.59 -5.79 8.40
C LEU A 148 -4.69 -4.42 9.08
N TYR A 149 -5.74 -4.19 9.88
CA TYR A 149 -5.85 -2.99 10.69
C TYR A 149 -4.79 -2.95 11.81
N GLU A 150 -4.52 -4.06 12.47
CA GLU A 150 -3.47 -4.17 13.49
C GLU A 150 -2.07 -3.91 12.89
N ALA A 151 -1.78 -4.45 11.71
CA ALA A 151 -0.53 -4.18 10.98
C ALA A 151 -0.38 -2.69 10.64
N HIS A 152 -1.46 -2.05 10.19
CA HIS A 152 -1.51 -0.62 9.95
C HIS A 152 -1.22 0.20 11.23
N GLN A 153 -1.86 -0.11 12.35
CA GLN A 153 -1.60 0.57 13.63
C GLN A 153 -0.17 0.33 14.14
N CYS A 154 0.36 -0.86 13.92
CA CYS A 154 1.73 -1.20 14.29
C CYS A 154 2.75 -0.36 13.50
N LEU A 155 2.60 -0.24 12.18
CA LEU A 155 3.44 0.64 11.35
C LEU A 155 3.35 2.10 11.79
N LYS A 156 2.14 2.60 12.04
CA LYS A 156 1.93 3.95 12.57
C LYS A 156 2.77 4.17 13.85
N THR A 157 2.67 3.24 14.79
CA THR A 157 3.39 3.29 16.07
C THR A 157 4.91 3.31 15.87
N ILE A 158 5.43 2.46 14.98
CA ILE A 158 6.88 2.41 14.66
C ILE A 158 7.33 3.78 14.15
N ILE A 159 6.62 4.33 13.16
CA ILE A 159 6.98 5.61 12.53
C ILE A 159 6.91 6.77 13.55
N GLU A 160 5.86 6.83 14.37
CA GLU A 160 5.71 7.86 15.41
C GLU A 160 6.87 7.81 16.42
N LYS A 161 7.21 6.61 16.91
CA LYS A 161 8.32 6.43 17.84
C LYS A 161 9.67 6.80 17.23
N LEU A 162 9.90 6.52 15.95
CA LEU A 162 11.10 6.96 15.23
C LEU A 162 11.13 8.49 15.13
N ILE A 163 10.03 9.15 14.75
CA ILE A 163 9.95 10.62 14.71
C ILE A 163 10.25 11.22 16.08
N CYS A 164 9.64 10.69 17.14
CA CYS A 164 9.90 11.13 18.52
C CYS A 164 11.36 10.95 18.93
N SER A 165 11.98 9.82 18.55
CA SER A 165 13.39 9.55 18.84
C SER A 165 14.30 10.57 18.15
N LEU A 166 14.02 10.90 16.88
CA LEU A 166 14.80 11.90 16.14
C LEU A 166 14.52 13.35 16.61
N ALA A 167 13.38 13.62 17.26
CA ALA A 167 13.05 14.96 17.76
C ALA A 167 14.00 15.43 18.86
N ALA A 168 14.63 14.51 19.60
CA ALA A 168 15.64 14.83 20.61
C ALA A 168 16.96 15.36 20.03
N PHE A 169 17.13 15.34 18.70
CA PHE A 169 18.35 15.77 18.02
C PHE A 169 18.07 17.03 17.19
N PRO A 170 18.68 18.19 17.56
CA PRO A 170 18.43 19.45 16.87
C PRO A 170 19.23 19.59 15.57
N SER A 171 20.23 18.74 15.31
CA SER A 171 21.13 18.86 14.15
C SER A 171 20.41 18.77 12.81
N GLU A 172 20.86 19.60 11.85
CA GLU A 172 20.30 19.69 10.49
C GLU A 172 20.35 18.35 9.73
N SER A 173 21.31 17.47 10.05
CA SER A 173 21.44 16.12 9.47
C SER A 173 20.20 15.24 9.71
N TYR A 174 19.39 15.52 10.73
CA TYR A 174 18.18 14.78 11.07
C TYR A 174 16.93 15.31 10.37
N ILE A 175 17.01 16.46 9.70
CA ILE A 175 15.86 17.06 9.01
C ILE A 175 15.32 16.17 7.89
N PRO A 176 16.14 15.64 6.96
CA PRO A 176 15.65 14.80 5.87
C PRO A 176 14.98 13.52 6.38
N ALA A 177 15.57 12.88 7.40
CA ALA A 177 15.01 11.70 8.05
C ALA A 177 13.64 11.98 8.67
N ARG A 178 13.51 13.05 9.46
CA ARG A 178 12.23 13.46 10.08
C ARG A 178 11.18 13.82 9.04
N ALA A 179 11.55 14.54 7.98
CA ALA A 179 10.65 14.90 6.89
C ALA A 179 10.15 13.65 6.15
N SER A 180 11.05 12.73 5.81
CA SER A 180 10.70 11.46 5.16
C SER A 180 9.74 10.62 6.00
N LEU A 181 10.02 10.44 7.30
CA LEU A 181 9.13 9.70 8.20
C LEU A 181 7.76 10.35 8.35
N ARG A 182 7.68 11.68 8.43
CA ARG A 182 6.38 12.40 8.44
C ARG A 182 5.60 12.19 7.15
N GLN A 183 6.28 12.21 6.00
CA GLN A 183 5.62 11.92 4.72
C GLN A 183 5.11 10.48 4.66
N ILE A 184 5.89 9.52 5.16
CA ILE A 184 5.48 8.11 5.23
C ILE A 184 4.26 7.95 6.14
N LEU A 185 4.26 8.60 7.32
CA LEU A 185 3.13 8.62 8.23
C LEU A 185 1.88 9.23 7.58
N GLN A 186 2.04 10.34 6.86
CA GLN A 186 0.92 11.00 6.20
C GLN A 186 0.30 10.11 5.12
N ASN A 187 1.11 9.43 4.32
CA ASN A 187 0.63 8.46 3.33
C ASN A 187 -0.10 7.26 3.96
N LEU A 188 0.22 6.90 5.21
CA LEU A 188 -0.50 5.85 5.94
C LEU A 188 -1.89 6.34 6.39
N LEU A 189 -1.97 7.60 6.83
CA LEU A 189 -3.19 8.21 7.38
C LEU A 189 -4.18 8.69 6.32
N THR A 190 -3.75 8.95 5.08
CA THR A 190 -4.65 9.32 3.99
C THR A 190 -5.62 8.17 3.71
N ILE A 191 -6.91 8.42 3.99
CA ILE A 191 -8.03 7.46 3.94
C ILE A 191 -8.36 7.11 2.50
#